data_AF-M6WEV9-F1
#
_entry.id   AF-M6WEV9-F1
#
_cell.length_a   1.000
_cell.length_b   1.000
_cell.length_c   1.000
_cell.angle_alpha   90.00
_cell.angle_beta   90.00
_cell.angle_gamma   90.00
#
_symmetry.space_group_name_H-M   'P 1'
#
loop_
_entity.id
_entity.type
_entity.pdbx_description
1 polymer ?
#
loop_
_entity_poly.entity_id
_entity_poly.type
_entity_poly.pdbx_seq_one_letter_code
_entity_poly.pdbx_strand_id
1 'polypeptide(L)'
;MGLGFITKGPIAMVIPGISIGGDILFRRDWKRLSEMKLFPGVFLALFPPLLWSIPLYLEFQTYGPYFFLWIQSFGRFYVKMYNQKFNPLFFYSNFSWAFGAFILPFAGFVFERVRFFLKEGQVKGVFKNILKNEYTNRDFVPGFWLFLFLFLISFSRYQLPQYIYWCLPAAAVIGAGVLESILLSAKDSKKGSSIDKVRLSLLLFTAGAFLVPIFILPSISIQVGWSYLILPLIYLGFFLWVYFRSEKEGRLLAYWIFPVSLFFSIVSLYFYPMLTSYQPSKEIGTLIRENEPGKEKLFLFGVPASKRSYAYYSRRISRTLFDPAILVEAIQKDGQRYLIVQDKWLPKMGEFFGDDIEFETVKEFPSYKVATPEGKFFLKAWRDRIVGKVVLMKATLKNSRKR
;
A
#
# COMPACT_ATOMS: atom_id res chain seq x y z
N MET A 1 -10.12 -8.17 17.62
CA MET A 1 -8.98 -9.10 17.46
C MET A 1 -9.33 -10.28 16.57
N GLY A 2 -10.33 -11.12 16.90
CA GLY A 2 -10.69 -12.30 16.08
C GLY A 2 -11.07 -12.01 14.62
N LEU A 3 -11.88 -10.97 14.36
CA LEU A 3 -12.18 -10.54 12.98
C LEU A 3 -10.93 -10.06 12.22
N GLY A 4 -10.01 -9.40 12.92
CA GLY A 4 -8.72 -9.02 12.35
C GLY A 4 -7.86 -10.24 12.03
N PHE A 5 -7.95 -11.31 12.83
CA PHE A 5 -7.24 -12.56 12.57
C PHE A 5 -7.72 -13.20 11.27
N ILE A 6 -9.02 -13.36 11.04
CA ILE A 6 -9.51 -13.94 9.77
C ILE A 6 -9.20 -13.06 8.56
N THR A 7 -9.02 -11.75 8.76
CA THR A 7 -8.70 -10.79 7.69
C THR A 7 -7.22 -10.83 7.30
N LYS A 8 -6.31 -10.85 8.29
CA LYS A 8 -4.86 -10.65 8.05
C LYS A 8 -3.93 -11.53 8.89
N GLY A 9 -4.49 -12.52 9.59
CA GLY A 9 -3.75 -13.47 10.42
C GLY A 9 -3.47 -12.96 11.85
N PRO A 10 -2.64 -13.70 12.61
CA PRO A 10 -2.33 -13.48 14.02
C PRO A 10 -1.82 -12.08 14.37
N ILE A 11 -1.31 -11.33 13.39
CA ILE A 11 -0.79 -9.98 13.61
C ILE A 11 -1.83 -9.04 14.26
N ALA A 12 -3.12 -9.26 13.97
CA ALA A 12 -4.23 -8.52 14.57
C ALA A 12 -4.39 -8.77 16.09
N MET A 13 -3.75 -9.82 16.63
CA MET A 13 -3.66 -10.10 18.06
C MET A 13 -2.29 -9.71 18.61
N VAL A 14 -1.22 -9.93 17.85
CA VAL A 14 0.15 -9.57 18.25
C VAL A 14 0.27 -8.08 18.54
N ILE A 15 -0.25 -7.20 17.67
CA ILE A 15 -0.11 -5.74 17.85
C ILE A 15 -0.77 -5.25 19.14
N PRO A 16 -2.05 -5.56 19.42
CA PRO A 16 -2.63 -5.26 20.73
C PRO A 16 -1.93 -5.95 21.89
N GLY A 17 -1.45 -7.18 21.70
CA GLY A 17 -0.74 -7.95 22.72
C GLY A 17 0.56 -7.27 23.15
N ILE A 18 1.39 -6.81 22.21
CA ILE A 18 2.63 -6.09 22.52
C ILE A 18 2.36 -4.69 23.07
N SER A 19 1.29 -4.02 22.63
CA SER A 19 1.01 -2.65 23.08
C SER A 19 0.40 -2.61 24.47
N ILE A 20 -0.65 -3.39 24.72
CA ILE A 20 -1.33 -3.49 26.01
C ILE A 20 -0.47 -4.28 27.01
N GLY A 21 0.11 -5.40 26.57
CA GLY A 21 1.00 -6.20 27.40
C GLY A 21 2.27 -5.45 27.77
N GLY A 22 2.86 -4.74 26.80
CA GLY A 22 4.00 -3.85 27.07
C GLY A 22 3.67 -2.78 28.11
N ASP A 23 2.50 -2.14 27.99
CA ASP A 23 2.04 -1.13 28.94
C ASP A 23 1.84 -1.72 30.36
N ILE A 24 1.15 -2.85 30.47
CA ILE A 24 0.94 -3.55 31.75
C ILE A 24 2.29 -3.93 32.40
N LEU A 25 3.23 -4.47 31.62
CA LEU A 25 4.55 -4.84 32.12
C LEU A 25 5.34 -3.62 32.58
N PHE A 26 5.31 -2.53 31.79
CA PHE A 26 6.06 -1.31 32.08
C PHE A 26 5.50 -0.56 33.30
N ARG A 27 4.17 -0.56 33.48
CA ARG A 27 3.48 0.05 34.63
C ARG A 27 3.24 -0.91 35.80
N ARG A 28 3.66 -2.17 35.68
CA ARG A 28 3.37 -3.25 36.65
C ARG A 28 1.90 -3.29 37.09
N ASP A 29 0.99 -2.98 36.17
CA ASP A 29 -0.44 -2.79 36.42
C ASP A 29 -1.20 -4.14 36.24
N TRP A 30 -0.90 -5.08 37.13
CA TRP A 30 -1.46 -6.44 37.08
C TRP A 30 -2.97 -6.47 37.31
N LYS A 31 -3.51 -5.46 38.01
CA LYS A 31 -4.95 -5.33 38.21
C LYS A 31 -5.66 -5.18 36.88
N ARG A 32 -5.15 -4.33 35.98
CA ARG A 32 -5.69 -4.15 34.64
C ARG A 32 -5.72 -5.47 33.85
N LEU A 33 -4.69 -6.32 33.98
CA LEU A 33 -4.68 -7.65 33.35
C LEU A 33 -5.85 -8.52 33.82
N SER A 34 -6.16 -8.49 35.12
CA SER A 34 -7.30 -9.23 35.69
C SER A 34 -8.66 -8.66 35.25
N GLU A 35 -8.76 -7.34 35.05
CA GLU A 35 -9.99 -6.66 34.63
C GLU A 35 -10.31 -6.85 33.13
N MET A 36 -9.32 -7.23 32.30
CA MET A 36 -9.49 -7.41 30.85
C MET A 36 -10.41 -8.57 30.44
N LYS A 37 -10.96 -9.35 31.40
CA LYS A 37 -11.82 -10.51 31.14
C LYS A 37 -11.19 -11.45 30.10
N LEU A 38 -9.92 -11.82 30.32
CA LEU A 38 -9.12 -12.58 29.35
C LEU A 38 -9.78 -13.89 28.93
N PHE A 39 -10.42 -14.60 29.87
CA PHE A 39 -11.08 -15.86 29.57
C PHE A 39 -12.15 -15.74 28.48
N PRO A 40 -13.27 -15.00 28.68
CA PRO A 40 -14.26 -14.84 27.61
C PRO A 40 -13.68 -14.11 26.38
N GLY A 41 -12.72 -13.20 26.58
CA GLY A 41 -12.07 -12.47 25.50
C GLY A 41 -11.29 -13.36 24.53
N VAL A 42 -10.56 -14.37 25.05
CA VAL A 42 -9.79 -15.32 24.23
C VAL A 42 -10.73 -16.21 23.43
N PHE A 43 -11.82 -16.71 24.01
CA PHE A 43 -12.82 -17.48 23.27
C PHE A 43 -13.41 -16.66 22.12
N LEU A 44 -13.84 -15.43 22.38
CA LEU A 44 -14.37 -14.53 21.35
C LEU A 44 -13.33 -14.18 20.29
N ALA A 45 -12.04 -14.10 20.64
CA ALA A 45 -10.97 -13.83 19.69
C ALA A 45 -10.62 -15.05 18.81
N LEU A 46 -10.67 -16.27 19.36
CA LEU A 46 -10.36 -17.51 18.64
C LEU A 46 -11.54 -18.08 17.85
N PHE A 47 -12.77 -17.71 18.20
CA PHE A 47 -13.97 -18.23 17.58
C PHE A 47 -14.03 -17.98 16.06
N PRO A 48 -13.77 -16.76 15.52
CA PRO A 48 -13.81 -16.55 14.07
C PRO A 48 -12.73 -17.36 13.30
N PRO A 49 -11.44 -17.40 13.72
CA PRO A 49 -10.45 -18.27 13.10
C PRO A 49 -10.80 -19.76 13.12
N LEU A 50 -11.42 -20.24 14.21
CA LEU A 50 -11.89 -21.62 14.32
C LEU A 50 -13.00 -21.90 13.28
N LEU A 51 -14.03 -21.05 13.22
CA LEU A 51 -15.10 -21.20 12.24
C LEU A 51 -14.58 -21.13 10.80
N TRP A 52 -13.61 -20.26 10.53
CA TRP A 52 -12.99 -20.16 9.20
C TRP A 52 -12.15 -21.38 8.83
N SER A 53 -11.63 -22.11 9.81
CA SER A 53 -10.85 -23.33 9.57
C SER A 53 -11.73 -24.49 9.08
N ILE A 54 -13.04 -24.48 9.35
CA ILE A 54 -13.97 -25.52 8.91
C ILE A 54 -14.07 -25.59 7.37
N PRO A 55 -14.46 -24.52 6.64
CA PRO A 55 -14.54 -24.58 5.18
C PRO A 55 -13.16 -24.82 4.54
N LEU A 56 -12.08 -24.31 5.14
CA LEU A 56 -10.73 -24.58 4.67
C LEU A 56 -10.36 -26.06 4.77
N TYR A 57 -10.81 -26.74 5.83
CA TYR A 57 -10.62 -28.17 5.99
C TYR A 57 -11.45 -28.96 4.98
N LEU A 58 -12.70 -28.56 4.73
CA LEU A 58 -13.56 -29.24 3.76
C LEU A 58 -12.99 -29.17 2.33
N GLU A 59 -12.42 -28.03 1.95
CA GLU A 59 -11.87 -27.83 0.59
C GLU A 59 -10.45 -28.37 0.43
N PHE A 60 -9.58 -28.15 1.43
CA PHE A 60 -8.14 -28.41 1.31
C PHE A 60 -7.59 -29.39 2.35
N GLN A 61 -8.47 -30.10 3.07
CA GLN A 61 -8.10 -31.02 4.14
C GLN A 61 -7.24 -30.32 5.21
N THR A 62 -6.35 -31.05 5.88
CA THR A 62 -5.46 -30.52 6.92
C THR A 62 -4.56 -29.38 6.42
N TYR A 63 -4.26 -29.33 5.12
CA TYR A 63 -3.43 -28.28 4.54
C TYR A 63 -4.10 -26.90 4.62
N GLY A 64 -5.43 -26.80 4.46
CA GLY A 64 -6.14 -25.52 4.50
C GLY A 64 -5.96 -24.76 5.82
N PRO A 65 -6.37 -25.33 6.96
CA PRO A 65 -6.17 -24.73 8.27
C PRO A 65 -4.69 -24.53 8.61
N TYR A 66 -3.82 -25.49 8.29
CA TYR A 66 -2.38 -25.37 8.53
C TYR A 66 -1.78 -24.18 7.76
N PHE A 67 -2.15 -24.03 6.49
CA PHE A 67 -1.70 -22.93 5.66
C PHE A 67 -2.18 -21.58 6.18
N PHE A 68 -3.45 -21.48 6.59
CA PHE A 68 -4.04 -20.26 7.12
C PHE A 68 -3.43 -19.85 8.48
N LEU A 69 -3.38 -20.76 9.44
CA LEU A 69 -2.91 -20.48 10.80
C LEU A 69 -1.39 -20.29 10.87
N TRP A 70 -0.63 -21.07 10.08
CA TRP A 70 0.83 -21.13 10.20
C TRP A 70 1.57 -20.57 8.98
N ILE A 71 1.39 -21.16 7.79
CA ILE A 71 2.23 -20.85 6.63
C ILE A 71 2.07 -19.38 6.20
N GLN A 72 0.84 -18.91 6.00
CA GLN A 72 0.58 -17.53 5.58
C GLN A 72 0.97 -16.50 6.63
N SER A 73 0.82 -16.89 7.89
CA SER A 73 0.87 -16.02 9.05
C SER A 73 2.29 -15.84 9.57
N PHE A 74 3.03 -16.95 9.77
CA PHE A 74 4.39 -16.96 10.29
C PHE A 74 5.44 -17.25 9.21
N GLY A 75 5.06 -17.92 8.12
CA GLY A 75 5.99 -18.24 7.04
C GLY A 75 6.65 -17.00 6.43
N ARG A 76 5.99 -15.84 6.47
CA ARG A 76 6.55 -14.56 6.00
C ARG A 76 7.78 -14.07 6.77
N PHE A 77 7.99 -14.55 7.99
CA PHE A 77 9.15 -14.21 8.81
C PHE A 77 10.28 -15.24 8.69
N TYR A 78 9.95 -16.52 8.49
CA TYR A 78 10.90 -17.63 8.63
C TYR A 78 11.20 -18.40 7.33
N VAL A 79 10.33 -18.32 6.32
CA VAL A 79 10.46 -19.14 5.10
C VAL A 79 11.29 -18.42 4.04
N LYS A 80 12.30 -19.11 3.49
CA LYS A 80 13.20 -18.61 2.43
C LYS A 80 12.48 -18.00 1.22
N MET A 81 11.27 -18.47 0.90
CA MET A 81 10.45 -17.95 -0.20
C MET A 81 10.11 -16.45 -0.08
N TYR A 82 10.17 -15.88 1.12
CA TYR A 82 9.90 -14.47 1.39
C TYR A 82 11.16 -13.62 1.62
N ASN A 83 12.35 -14.15 1.31
CA ASN A 83 13.61 -13.47 1.52
C ASN A 83 13.81 -12.35 0.49
N GLN A 84 13.31 -11.16 0.80
CA GLN A 84 13.58 -9.95 0.02
C GLN A 84 14.83 -9.23 0.55
N LYS A 85 15.34 -8.26 -0.22
CA LYS A 85 16.46 -7.41 0.22
C LYS A 85 16.06 -6.68 1.49
N PHE A 86 16.74 -7.00 2.59
CA PHE A 86 16.49 -6.39 3.89
C PHE A 86 16.88 -4.90 3.87
N ASN A 87 15.96 -4.03 4.25
CA ASN A 87 16.22 -2.62 4.48
C ASN A 87 15.64 -2.20 5.84
N PRO A 88 16.46 -1.96 6.88
CA PRO A 88 15.96 -1.66 8.22
C PRO A 88 15.19 -0.33 8.29
N LEU A 89 15.40 0.58 7.35
CA LEU A 89 14.70 1.88 7.29
C LEU A 89 13.42 1.84 6.46
N PHE A 90 13.09 0.70 5.83
CA PHE A 90 11.97 0.59 4.91
C PHE A 90 10.65 1.07 5.51
N PHE A 91 10.27 0.57 6.70
CA PHE A 91 9.01 0.95 7.32
C PHE A 91 9.02 2.38 7.85
N TYR A 92 10.17 2.89 8.29
CA TYR A 92 10.31 4.28 8.68
C TYR A 92 10.10 5.22 7.49
N SER A 93 10.72 4.96 6.34
CA SER A 93 10.51 5.77 5.12
C SER A 93 9.05 5.73 4.65
N ASN A 94 8.42 4.54 4.65
CA ASN A 94 7.01 4.41 4.25
C ASN A 94 6.07 5.09 5.25
N PHE A 95 6.35 4.97 6.55
CA PHE A 95 5.62 5.68 7.60
C PHE A 95 5.74 7.19 7.42
N SER A 96 6.97 7.71 7.19
CA SER A 96 7.22 9.12 6.95
C SER A 96 6.43 9.66 5.76
N TRP A 97 6.38 8.91 4.66
CA TRP A 97 5.56 9.27 3.51
C TRP A 97 4.06 9.25 3.81
N ALA A 98 3.57 8.21 4.48
CA ALA A 98 2.14 8.06 4.78
C ALA A 98 1.63 9.08 5.81
N PHE A 99 2.48 9.48 6.76
CA PHE A 99 2.18 10.53 7.71
C PHE A 99 2.27 11.94 7.08
N GLY A 100 2.80 12.01 5.85
CA GLY A 100 2.67 13.14 4.95
C GLY A 100 3.21 14.43 5.53
N ALA A 101 2.46 15.52 5.38
CA ALA A 101 2.91 16.84 5.83
C ALA A 101 3.12 16.92 7.35
N PHE A 102 2.55 16.01 8.15
CA PHE A 102 2.71 16.05 9.59
C PHE A 102 4.01 15.38 10.08
N ILE A 103 4.80 14.79 9.18
CA ILE A 103 6.00 14.05 9.58
C ILE A 103 7.08 14.90 10.26
N LEU A 104 7.38 16.10 9.76
CA LEU A 104 8.44 16.93 10.35
C LEU A 104 8.08 17.48 11.73
N PRO A 105 6.87 18.04 11.96
CA PRO A 105 6.41 18.39 13.31
C PRO A 105 6.47 17.20 14.28
N PHE A 106 6.04 16.02 13.82
CA PHE A 106 6.05 14.81 14.63
C PHE A 106 7.47 14.32 14.93
N ALA A 107 8.37 14.33 13.95
CA ALA A 107 9.78 13.98 14.15
C ALA A 107 10.46 14.94 15.14
N GLY A 108 10.15 16.24 15.06
CA GLY A 108 10.60 17.23 16.04
C GLY A 108 10.12 16.92 17.46
N PHE A 109 8.84 16.54 17.60
CA PHE A 109 8.29 16.08 18.89
C PHE A 109 9.02 14.83 19.42
N VAL A 110 9.21 13.80 18.58
CA VAL A 110 9.91 12.57 19.00
C VAL A 110 11.34 12.88 19.41
N PHE A 111 12.06 13.67 18.61
CA PHE A 111 13.45 14.06 18.90
C PHE A 111 13.56 14.79 20.24
N GLU A 112 12.66 15.73 20.52
CA GLU A 112 12.63 16.43 21.80
C GLU A 112 12.36 15.48 22.98
N ARG A 113 11.37 14.60 22.85
CA ARG A 113 11.05 13.62 23.91
C ARG A 113 12.24 12.70 24.20
N VAL A 114 12.92 12.23 23.15
CA VAL A 114 14.15 11.43 23.30
C VAL A 114 15.26 12.27 23.95
N ARG A 115 15.47 13.50 23.50
CA ARG A 115 16.51 14.38 24.05
C ARG A 115 16.28 14.68 25.53
N PHE A 116 15.03 14.96 25.92
CA PHE A 116 14.64 15.21 27.30
C PHE A 116 14.92 13.98 28.17
N PHE A 117 14.47 12.81 27.71
CA PHE A 117 14.70 11.53 28.38
C PHE A 117 16.19 11.20 28.56
N LEU A 118 17.03 11.48 27.55
CA LEU A 118 18.48 11.29 27.62
C LEU A 118 19.14 12.29 28.59
N LYS A 119 18.77 13.58 28.52
CA LYS A 119 19.35 14.65 29.34
C LYS A 119 19.05 14.49 30.83
N GLU A 120 17.86 14.04 31.18
CA GLU A 120 17.47 13.84 32.58
C GLU A 120 18.15 12.61 33.22
N GLY A 121 19.04 11.91 32.50
CA GLY A 121 19.71 10.71 32.99
C GLY A 121 18.75 9.55 33.27
N GLN A 122 17.49 9.67 32.86
CA GLN A 122 16.42 8.71 33.14
C GLN A 122 16.76 7.33 32.59
N VAL A 123 17.59 7.24 31.55
CA VAL A 123 18.09 5.98 30.96
C VAL A 123 18.69 5.04 32.02
N LYS A 124 19.49 5.55 32.96
CA LYS A 124 20.11 4.72 34.01
C LYS A 124 19.11 4.33 35.10
N GLY A 125 18.05 5.12 35.27
CA GLY A 125 17.00 4.92 36.27
C GLY A 125 15.77 4.16 35.79
N VAL A 126 15.58 3.95 34.47
CA VAL A 126 14.34 3.40 33.91
C VAL A 126 13.92 2.10 34.61
N PHE A 127 14.86 1.16 34.72
CA PHE A 127 14.57 -0.13 35.33
C PHE A 127 14.19 0.02 36.81
N LYS A 128 14.91 0.88 37.54
CA LYS A 128 14.60 1.20 38.94
C LYS A 128 13.23 1.87 39.08
N ASN A 129 12.87 2.77 38.17
CA ASN A 129 11.62 3.51 38.20
C ASN A 129 10.42 2.62 37.82
N ILE A 130 10.61 1.68 36.88
CA ILE A 130 9.64 0.61 36.60
C ILE A 130 9.44 -0.26 37.84
N LEU A 131 10.53 -0.69 38.48
CA LEU A 131 10.45 -1.52 39.69
C LEU A 131 9.74 -0.80 40.84
N LYS A 132 10.01 0.49 41.02
CA LYS A 132 9.34 1.38 41.98
C LYS A 132 7.92 1.80 41.57
N ASN A 133 7.49 1.42 40.38
CA ASN A 133 6.19 1.77 39.82
C ASN A 133 5.93 3.29 39.70
N GLU A 134 6.95 4.07 39.38
CA GLU A 134 6.81 5.54 39.23
C GLU A 134 5.99 5.95 37.98
N TYR A 135 5.67 4.98 37.11
CA TYR A 135 4.95 5.21 35.86
C TYR A 135 3.46 4.80 35.88
N THR A 136 2.88 4.46 37.05
CA THR A 136 1.50 3.94 37.16
C THR A 136 0.45 4.80 36.45
N ASN A 137 0.57 6.12 36.55
CA ASN A 137 -0.41 7.09 36.03
C ASN A 137 -0.18 7.49 34.56
N ARG A 138 0.79 6.86 33.88
CA ARG A 138 1.04 7.11 32.45
C ARG A 138 0.31 6.10 31.58
N ASP A 139 0.20 6.38 30.29
CA ASP A 139 -0.31 5.45 29.29
C ASP A 139 0.74 5.28 28.19
N PHE A 140 1.28 4.06 28.05
CA PHE A 140 2.27 3.74 27.03
C PHE A 140 1.66 2.97 25.86
N VAL A 141 0.35 2.65 25.86
CA VAL A 141 -0.29 1.83 24.83
C VAL A 141 -0.11 2.45 23.43
N PRO A 142 -0.40 3.74 23.18
CA PRO A 142 -0.18 4.33 21.86
C PRO A 142 1.30 4.35 21.46
N GLY A 143 2.19 4.57 22.44
CA GLY A 143 3.64 4.59 22.23
C GLY A 143 4.18 3.22 21.82
N PHE A 144 3.80 2.15 22.50
CA PHE A 144 4.17 0.79 22.12
C PHE A 144 3.48 0.34 20.84
N TRP A 145 2.22 0.70 20.65
CA TRP A 145 1.53 0.42 19.39
C TRP A 145 2.22 1.08 18.19
N LEU A 146 2.77 2.28 18.34
CA LEU A 146 3.53 2.91 17.25
C LEU A 146 4.98 2.43 17.19
N PHE A 147 5.77 2.77 18.21
CA PHE A 147 7.23 2.69 18.15
C PHE A 147 7.75 1.26 18.33
N LEU A 148 7.19 0.51 19.27
CA LEU A 148 7.60 -0.89 19.47
C LEU A 148 7.18 -1.74 18.28
N PHE A 149 5.98 -1.51 17.74
CA PHE A 149 5.57 -2.17 16.50
C PHE A 149 6.49 -1.82 15.32
N LEU A 150 6.75 -0.54 15.05
CA LEU A 150 7.64 -0.11 13.95
C LEU A 150 9.04 -0.70 14.09
N PHE A 151 9.56 -0.76 15.32
CA PHE A 151 10.83 -1.40 15.63
C PHE A 151 10.79 -2.91 15.29
N LEU A 152 9.81 -3.64 15.80
CA LEU A 152 9.71 -5.09 15.60
C LEU A 152 9.47 -5.48 14.13
N ILE A 153 8.58 -4.78 13.43
CA ILE A 153 8.28 -5.08 12.02
C ILE A 153 9.48 -4.77 11.12
N SER A 154 10.38 -3.87 11.53
CA SER A 154 11.61 -3.54 10.79
C SER A 154 12.60 -4.70 10.70
N PHE A 155 12.45 -5.75 11.52
CA PHE A 155 13.19 -7.01 11.38
C PHE A 155 12.54 -8.01 10.41
N SER A 156 11.36 -7.71 9.85
CA SER A 156 10.71 -8.57 8.86
C SER A 156 11.54 -8.66 7.59
N ARG A 157 11.76 -9.90 7.12
CA ARG A 157 12.39 -10.18 5.82
C ARG A 157 11.47 -9.92 4.62
N TYR A 158 10.17 -9.84 4.88
CA TYR A 158 9.16 -9.52 3.87
C TYR A 158 8.59 -8.14 4.12
N GLN A 159 9.00 -7.18 3.29
CA GLN A 159 8.74 -5.76 3.50
C GLN A 159 7.68 -5.27 2.52
N LEU A 160 6.46 -5.09 3.03
CA LEU A 160 5.34 -4.53 2.27
C LEU A 160 4.93 -3.17 2.84
N PRO A 161 4.79 -2.12 2.01
CA PRO A 161 4.56 -0.76 2.50
C PRO A 161 3.27 -0.67 3.32
N GLN A 162 2.21 -1.40 2.95
CA GLN A 162 0.93 -1.38 3.65
C GLN A 162 0.97 -1.91 5.10
N TYR A 163 2.06 -2.52 5.57
CA TYR A 163 2.15 -2.94 6.98
C TYR A 163 2.23 -1.76 7.95
N ILE A 164 2.66 -0.58 7.49
CA ILE A 164 2.63 0.65 8.32
C ILE A 164 1.20 1.10 8.66
N TYR A 165 0.19 0.67 7.89
CA TYR A 165 -1.21 1.04 8.14
C TYR A 165 -1.72 0.52 9.49
N TRP A 166 -1.07 -0.50 10.07
CA TRP A 166 -1.45 -1.02 11.38
C TRP A 166 -1.07 -0.09 12.54
N CYS A 167 -0.12 0.84 12.35
CA CYS A 167 0.30 1.78 13.40
C CYS A 167 -0.06 3.25 13.10
N LEU A 168 -0.58 3.56 11.91
CA LEU A 168 -1.06 4.91 11.59
C LEU A 168 -2.13 5.43 12.58
N PRO A 169 -3.08 4.62 13.08
CA PRO A 169 -4.03 5.12 14.08
C PRO A 169 -3.36 5.55 15.39
N ALA A 170 -2.36 4.80 15.86
CA ALA A 170 -1.57 5.19 17.04
C ALA A 170 -0.82 6.50 16.81
N ALA A 171 -0.21 6.65 15.63
CA ALA A 171 0.45 7.88 15.23
C ALA A 171 -0.52 9.07 15.15
N ALA A 172 -1.75 8.86 14.68
CA ALA A 172 -2.77 9.90 14.66
C ALA A 172 -3.18 10.32 16.09
N VAL A 173 -3.34 9.39 17.03
CA VAL A 173 -3.65 9.69 18.43
C VAL A 173 -2.52 10.50 19.09
N ILE A 174 -1.26 10.06 18.95
CA ILE A 174 -0.11 10.80 19.49
C ILE A 174 0.02 12.16 18.77
N GLY A 175 -0.15 12.16 17.45
CA GLY A 175 -0.05 13.33 16.61
C GLY A 175 -1.12 14.38 16.91
N ALA A 176 -2.31 13.98 17.34
CA ALA A 176 -3.37 14.90 17.75
C ALA A 176 -2.93 15.79 18.92
N GLY A 177 -2.24 15.23 19.92
CA GLY A 177 -1.68 16.02 21.02
C GLY A 177 -0.59 17.00 20.55
N VAL A 178 0.23 16.61 19.56
CA VAL A 178 1.21 17.52 18.95
C VAL A 178 0.49 18.64 18.19
N LEU A 179 -0.53 18.32 17.41
CA LEU A 179 -1.31 19.30 16.66
C LEU A 179 -2.04 20.28 17.58
N GLU A 180 -2.63 19.79 18.66
CA GLU A 180 -3.28 20.61 19.69
C GLU A 180 -2.29 21.61 20.29
N SER A 181 -1.08 21.18 20.66
CA SER A 181 -0.04 22.08 21.20
C SER A 181 0.36 23.19 20.22
N ILE A 182 0.41 22.88 18.92
CA ILE A 182 0.69 23.84 17.86
C ILE A 182 -0.46 24.84 17.71
N LEU A 183 -1.71 24.36 17.71
CA LEU A 183 -2.90 25.19 17.56
C LEU A 183 -3.07 26.16 18.74
N LEU A 184 -2.91 25.67 19.97
CA LEU A 184 -2.96 26.50 21.18
C LEU A 184 -1.87 27.58 21.17
N SER A 185 -0.66 27.24 20.74
CA SER A 185 0.45 28.18 20.61
C SER A 185 0.20 29.25 19.53
N ALA A 186 -0.50 28.89 18.46
CA ALA A 186 -0.88 29.82 17.40
C ALA A 186 -2.00 30.77 17.83
N LYS A 187 -2.90 30.33 18.71
CA LYS A 187 -3.99 31.14 19.27
C LYS A 187 -3.48 32.18 20.26
N ASP A 188 -2.60 31.78 21.19
CA ASP A 188 -2.05 32.65 22.23
C ASP A 188 -0.52 32.59 22.29
N SER A 189 0.13 33.61 21.73
CA SER A 189 1.58 33.71 21.65
C SER A 189 2.28 33.78 23.02
N LYS A 190 1.57 34.13 24.09
CA LYS A 190 2.11 34.13 25.47
C LYS A 190 2.08 32.74 26.10
N LYS A 191 1.22 31.84 25.61
CA LYS A 191 1.15 30.43 26.02
C LYS A 191 1.99 29.50 25.14
N GLY A 192 2.43 29.97 23.98
CA GLY A 192 3.17 29.16 23.02
C GLY A 192 4.65 29.03 23.36
N SER A 193 5.15 27.79 23.41
CA SER A 193 6.58 27.54 23.58
C SER A 193 7.35 27.91 22.29
N SER A 194 8.64 28.28 22.42
CA SER A 194 9.50 28.50 21.24
C SER A 194 9.60 27.26 20.34
N ILE A 195 9.39 26.08 20.91
CA ILE A 195 9.41 24.80 20.20
C ILE A 195 8.17 24.63 19.31
N ASP A 196 6.99 25.03 19.80
CA ASP A 196 5.76 24.93 19.01
C ASP A 196 5.75 25.89 17.82
N LYS A 197 6.46 27.03 17.93
CA LYS A 197 6.73 27.91 16.78
C LYS A 197 7.60 27.22 15.72
N VAL A 198 8.63 26.48 16.12
CA VAL A 198 9.44 25.69 15.19
C VAL A 198 8.60 24.59 14.54
N ARG A 199 7.78 23.87 15.31
CA ARG A 199 6.88 22.83 14.78
C ARG A 199 5.86 23.41 13.79
N LEU A 200 5.33 24.61 14.07
CA LEU A 200 4.47 25.36 13.16
C LEU A 200 5.20 25.68 11.85
N SER A 201 6.44 26.20 11.91
CA SER A 201 7.23 26.46 10.70
C SER A 201 7.49 25.19 9.89
N LEU A 202 7.79 24.07 10.56
CA LEU A 202 7.97 22.77 9.91
C LEU A 202 6.68 22.28 9.24
N LEU A 203 5.52 22.49 9.86
CA LEU A 203 4.21 22.15 9.29
C LEU A 203 3.92 22.96 8.02
N LEU A 204 4.18 24.26 8.06
CA LEU A 204 3.98 25.14 6.91
C LEU A 204 4.97 24.82 5.78
N PHE A 205 6.23 24.51 6.13
CA PHE A 205 7.24 24.09 5.17
C PHE A 205 6.83 22.79 4.45
N THR A 206 6.40 21.77 5.18
CA THR A 206 5.95 20.52 4.55
C THR A 206 4.71 20.73 3.70
N ALA A 207 3.73 21.52 4.16
CA ALA A 207 2.56 21.87 3.37
C ALA A 207 2.94 22.57 2.05
N GLY A 208 3.87 23.53 2.10
CA GLY A 208 4.43 24.17 0.91
C GLY A 208 5.14 23.19 -0.01
N ALA A 209 5.89 22.23 0.53
CA ALA A 209 6.55 21.19 -0.25
C ALA A 209 5.56 20.31 -1.02
N PHE A 210 4.33 20.09 -0.53
CA PHE A 210 3.27 19.41 -1.26
C PHE A 210 2.69 20.22 -2.43
N LEU A 211 2.81 21.55 -2.41
CA LEU A 211 2.42 22.40 -3.54
C LEU A 211 3.41 22.35 -4.70
N VAL A 212 4.71 22.22 -4.41
CA VAL A 212 5.76 22.26 -5.43
C VAL A 212 5.54 21.25 -6.57
N PRO A 213 5.23 19.96 -6.31
CA PRO A 213 4.93 18.99 -7.37
C PRO A 213 3.77 19.39 -8.28
N ILE A 214 2.80 20.16 -7.80
CA ILE A 214 1.63 20.58 -8.60
C ILE A 214 2.06 21.38 -9.83
N PHE A 215 3.11 22.18 -9.70
CA PHE A 215 3.63 23.00 -10.79
C PHE A 215 4.66 22.24 -11.63
N ILE A 216 5.40 21.31 -11.03
CA ILE A 216 6.49 20.58 -11.71
C ILE A 216 5.97 19.38 -12.50
N LEU A 217 4.97 18.65 -11.98
CA LEU A 217 4.46 17.40 -12.58
C LEU A 217 3.98 17.57 -14.02
N PRO A 218 3.21 18.62 -14.39
CA PRO A 218 2.82 18.91 -15.77
C PRO A 218 3.99 19.03 -16.74
N SER A 219 5.14 19.54 -16.30
CA SER A 219 6.30 19.71 -17.17
C SER A 219 7.07 18.41 -17.31
N ILE A 220 7.30 17.71 -16.20
CA ILE A 220 8.26 16.59 -16.15
C ILE A 220 7.61 15.23 -16.40
N SER A 221 6.36 15.03 -15.93
CA SER A 221 5.76 13.70 -15.83
C SER A 221 4.44 13.56 -16.59
N ILE A 222 3.42 14.35 -16.28
CA ILE A 222 2.07 14.13 -16.81
C ILE A 222 1.76 15.10 -17.95
N GLN A 223 1.16 14.60 -19.03
CA GLN A 223 0.62 15.46 -20.07
C GLN A 223 -0.76 15.91 -19.62
N VAL A 224 -0.98 17.21 -19.58
CA VAL A 224 -2.23 17.81 -19.09
C VAL A 224 -2.63 18.96 -20.01
N GLY A 225 -3.94 19.16 -20.19
CA GLY A 225 -4.48 20.32 -20.90
C GLY A 225 -4.78 21.48 -19.95
N TRP A 226 -5.37 22.55 -20.48
CA TRP A 226 -5.80 23.73 -19.71
C TRP A 226 -6.76 23.42 -18.55
N SER A 227 -7.55 22.33 -18.68
CA SER A 227 -8.44 21.85 -17.62
C SER A 227 -7.71 21.46 -16.33
N TYR A 228 -6.40 21.25 -16.37
CA TYR A 228 -5.57 21.03 -15.18
C TYR A 228 -5.71 22.15 -14.16
N LEU A 229 -5.81 23.40 -14.61
CA LEU A 229 -5.85 24.59 -13.75
C LEU A 229 -7.17 24.73 -12.99
N ILE A 230 -8.25 24.10 -13.46
CA ILE A 230 -9.57 24.19 -12.82
C ILE A 230 -9.50 23.68 -11.39
N LEU A 231 -8.83 22.54 -11.15
CA LEU A 231 -8.78 21.92 -9.83
C LEU A 231 -7.99 22.77 -8.81
N PRO A 232 -6.75 23.25 -9.09
CA PRO A 232 -6.08 24.23 -8.25
C PRO A 232 -6.91 25.49 -7.99
N LEU A 233 -7.63 26.02 -9.00
CA LEU A 233 -8.47 27.21 -8.83
C LEU A 233 -9.66 26.96 -7.90
N ILE A 234 -10.31 25.79 -7.99
CA ILE A 234 -11.39 25.40 -7.06
C ILE A 234 -10.83 25.30 -5.63
N TYR A 235 -9.69 24.63 -5.46
CA TYR A 235 -9.03 24.51 -4.16
C TYR A 235 -8.61 25.88 -3.61
N LEU A 236 -8.13 26.79 -4.47
CA LEU A 236 -7.79 28.16 -4.08
C LEU A 236 -9.03 28.94 -3.66
N GLY A 237 -10.14 28.85 -4.40
CA GLY A 237 -11.41 29.49 -4.04
C GLY A 237 -11.93 29.00 -2.69
N PHE A 238 -11.93 27.69 -2.46
CA PHE A 238 -12.32 27.11 -1.18
C PHE A 238 -11.34 27.49 -0.06
N PHE A 239 -10.04 27.56 -0.36
CA PHE A 239 -9.01 27.98 0.60
C PHE A 239 -9.24 29.42 1.04
N LEU A 240 -9.46 30.33 0.10
CA LEU A 240 -9.73 31.74 0.38
C LEU A 240 -11.03 31.89 1.17
N TRP A 241 -12.08 31.14 0.80
CA TRP A 241 -13.34 31.13 1.54
C TRP A 241 -13.15 30.72 3.01
N VAL A 242 -12.46 29.61 3.27
CA VAL A 242 -12.12 29.18 4.65
C VAL A 242 -11.23 30.22 5.33
N TYR A 243 -10.24 30.76 4.62
CA TYR A 243 -9.29 31.72 5.16
C TYR A 243 -9.97 33.00 5.67
N PHE A 244 -10.91 33.55 4.91
CA PHE A 244 -11.62 34.77 5.29
C PHE A 244 -12.74 34.55 6.30
N ARG A 245 -13.26 33.32 6.44
CA ARG A 245 -14.36 32.98 7.36
C ARG A 245 -13.91 32.39 8.69
N SER A 246 -12.67 31.91 8.79
CA SER A 246 -12.19 31.17 9.97
C SER A 246 -11.31 32.01 10.88
N GLU A 247 -11.30 31.66 12.16
CA GLU A 247 -10.32 32.16 13.12
C GLU A 247 -8.90 31.65 12.80
N LYS A 248 -7.89 32.08 13.58
CA LYS A 248 -6.48 31.69 13.39
C LYS A 248 -6.28 30.17 13.30
N GLU A 249 -6.97 29.39 14.12
CA GLU A 249 -6.87 27.93 14.13
C GLU A 249 -7.40 27.31 12.84
N GLY A 250 -8.59 27.72 12.38
CA GLY A 250 -9.16 27.25 11.13
C GLY A 250 -8.33 27.67 9.91
N ARG A 251 -7.75 28.88 9.93
CA ARG A 251 -6.78 29.31 8.91
C ARG A 251 -5.53 28.44 8.90
N LEU A 252 -4.99 28.09 10.07
CA LEU A 252 -3.82 27.23 10.17
C LEU A 252 -4.10 25.81 9.64
N LEU A 253 -5.26 25.25 9.98
CA LEU A 253 -5.70 23.97 9.43
C LEU A 253 -5.85 24.05 7.90
N ALA A 254 -6.37 25.16 7.37
CA ALA A 254 -6.48 25.36 5.93
C ALA A 254 -5.11 25.35 5.23
N TYR A 255 -4.10 26.03 5.79
CA TYR A 255 -2.74 26.03 5.24
C TYR A 255 -2.13 24.63 5.14
N TRP A 256 -2.58 23.69 5.97
CA TRP A 256 -2.09 22.32 5.98
C TRP A 256 -2.92 21.38 5.10
N ILE A 257 -4.24 21.36 5.28
CA ILE A 257 -5.14 20.39 4.64
C ILE A 257 -5.20 20.62 3.12
N PHE A 258 -5.26 21.87 2.67
CA PHE A 258 -5.47 22.18 1.27
C PHE A 258 -4.32 21.75 0.36
N PRO A 259 -3.05 22.09 0.65
CA PRO A 259 -1.93 21.60 -0.16
C PRO A 259 -1.86 20.09 -0.30
N VAL A 260 -2.02 19.38 0.82
CA VAL A 260 -1.94 17.91 0.85
C VAL A 260 -3.10 17.30 0.07
N SER A 261 -4.31 17.81 0.25
CA SER A 261 -5.51 17.31 -0.42
C SER A 261 -5.48 17.59 -1.92
N LEU A 262 -5.02 18.77 -2.32
CA LEU A 262 -4.84 19.13 -3.73
C LEU A 262 -3.78 18.24 -4.39
N PHE A 263 -2.63 18.03 -3.73
CA PHE A 263 -1.59 17.12 -4.22
C PHE A 263 -2.15 15.71 -4.46
N PHE A 264 -2.82 15.11 -3.46
CA PHE A 264 -3.36 13.76 -3.61
C PHE A 264 -4.52 13.70 -4.61
N SER A 265 -5.28 14.78 -4.79
CA SER A 265 -6.31 14.88 -5.84
C SER A 265 -5.66 14.87 -7.23
N ILE A 266 -4.56 15.59 -7.43
CA ILE A 266 -3.81 15.58 -8.69
C ILE A 266 -3.20 14.20 -8.96
N VAL A 267 -2.62 13.57 -7.94
CA VAL A 267 -2.12 12.20 -8.05
C VAL A 267 -3.26 11.25 -8.47
N SER A 268 -4.44 11.39 -7.85
CA SER A 268 -5.63 10.57 -8.15
C SER A 268 -6.20 10.77 -9.55
N LEU A 269 -6.29 12.02 -10.01
CA LEU A 269 -6.95 12.36 -11.27
C LEU A 269 -6.05 12.31 -12.49
N TYR A 270 -4.74 12.51 -12.33
CA TYR A 270 -3.81 12.57 -13.46
C TYR A 270 -2.76 11.46 -13.40
N PHE A 271 -2.14 11.26 -12.25
CA PHE A 271 -0.99 10.35 -12.14
C PHE A 271 -1.40 8.88 -12.14
N TYR A 272 -2.44 8.51 -11.39
CA TYR A 272 -2.97 7.14 -11.38
C TYR A 272 -3.59 6.71 -12.72
N PRO A 273 -4.36 7.54 -13.43
CA PRO A 273 -4.80 7.22 -14.78
C PRO A 273 -3.65 7.07 -15.77
N MET A 274 -2.62 7.92 -15.67
CA MET A 274 -1.39 7.78 -16.47
C MET A 274 -0.67 6.46 -16.16
N LEU A 275 -0.60 6.03 -14.90
CA LEU A 275 -0.02 4.73 -14.56
C LEU A 275 -0.86 3.57 -15.11
N THR A 276 -2.17 3.60 -14.88
CA THR A 276 -3.06 2.48 -15.25
C THR A 276 -3.29 2.38 -16.76
N SER A 277 -3.01 3.42 -17.56
CA SER A 277 -3.03 3.32 -19.03
C SER A 277 -1.99 2.32 -19.58
N TYR A 278 -0.91 2.06 -18.84
CA TYR A 278 0.08 1.01 -19.16
C TYR A 278 -0.29 -0.39 -18.63
N GLN A 279 -1.55 -0.56 -18.17
CA GLN A 279 -2.14 -1.84 -17.80
C GLN A 279 -3.34 -2.19 -18.72
N PRO A 280 -3.08 -2.66 -19.95
CA PRO A 280 -4.10 -2.78 -20.99
C PRO A 280 -5.10 -3.91 -20.79
N SER A 281 -5.11 -4.57 -19.61
CA SER A 281 -5.97 -5.72 -19.33
C SER A 281 -7.47 -5.41 -19.45
N LYS A 282 -7.90 -4.19 -19.16
CA LYS A 282 -9.31 -3.79 -19.30
C LYS A 282 -9.73 -3.79 -20.77
N GLU A 283 -8.96 -3.12 -21.62
CA GLU A 283 -9.26 -2.99 -23.05
C GLU A 283 -9.14 -4.33 -23.77
N ILE A 284 -8.04 -5.07 -23.53
CA ILE A 284 -7.85 -6.42 -24.07
C ILE A 284 -8.98 -7.35 -23.61
N GLY A 285 -9.35 -7.30 -22.33
CA GLY A 285 -10.46 -8.09 -21.80
C GLY A 285 -11.80 -7.76 -22.48
N THR A 286 -12.05 -6.49 -22.81
CA THR A 286 -13.26 -6.08 -23.56
C THR A 286 -13.27 -6.61 -24.98
N LEU A 287 -12.17 -6.45 -25.72
CA LEU A 287 -12.04 -6.98 -27.08
C LEU A 287 -12.23 -8.49 -27.13
N ILE A 288 -11.69 -9.22 -26.14
CA ILE A 288 -11.84 -10.68 -26.05
C ILE A 288 -13.30 -11.07 -25.78
N ARG A 289 -14.02 -10.33 -24.93
CA ARG A 289 -15.44 -10.61 -24.66
C ARG A 289 -16.32 -10.37 -25.88
N GLU A 290 -16.00 -9.35 -26.67
CA GLU A 290 -16.74 -9.00 -27.89
C GLU A 290 -16.45 -9.98 -29.04
N ASN A 291 -15.18 -10.34 -29.25
CA ASN A 291 -14.76 -11.11 -30.42
C ASN A 291 -14.68 -12.63 -30.20
N GLU A 292 -14.71 -13.09 -28.96
CA GLU A 292 -14.66 -14.53 -28.62
C GLU A 292 -15.58 -14.82 -27.41
N PRO A 293 -16.90 -14.57 -27.49
CA PRO A 293 -17.80 -14.77 -26.35
C PRO A 293 -17.87 -16.24 -25.91
N GLY A 294 -18.14 -16.48 -24.62
CA GLY A 294 -18.46 -17.81 -24.09
C GLY A 294 -17.28 -18.79 -23.89
N LYS A 295 -16.03 -18.39 -24.15
CA LYS A 295 -14.86 -19.25 -23.84
C LYS A 295 -14.42 -19.10 -22.39
N GLU A 296 -14.03 -20.21 -21.77
CA GLU A 296 -13.60 -20.23 -20.36
C GLU A 296 -12.15 -19.82 -20.13
N LYS A 297 -11.28 -20.05 -21.13
CA LYS A 297 -9.83 -19.87 -21.02
C LYS A 297 -9.33 -18.69 -21.84
N LEU A 298 -8.37 -17.96 -21.27
CA LEU A 298 -7.59 -16.94 -21.96
C LEU A 298 -6.12 -17.38 -21.99
N PHE A 299 -5.53 -17.48 -23.17
CA PHE A 299 -4.14 -17.90 -23.31
C PHE A 299 -3.17 -16.74 -23.21
N LEU A 300 -2.07 -16.98 -22.50
CA LEU A 300 -1.01 -16.01 -22.27
C LEU A 300 0.34 -16.64 -22.65
N PHE A 301 1.16 -15.95 -23.45
CA PHE A 301 2.54 -16.36 -23.75
C PHE A 301 3.52 -15.28 -23.34
N GLY A 302 4.50 -15.63 -22.52
CA GLY A 302 5.50 -14.68 -22.03
C GLY A 302 4.98 -13.61 -21.07
N VAL A 303 3.68 -13.64 -20.71
CA VAL A 303 3.07 -12.74 -19.73
C VAL A 303 3.14 -13.37 -18.33
N PRO A 304 3.66 -12.66 -17.31
CA PRO A 304 3.74 -13.19 -15.96
C PRO A 304 2.37 -13.58 -15.39
N ALA A 305 2.27 -14.77 -14.77
CA ALA A 305 1.05 -15.26 -14.12
C ALA A 305 0.53 -14.34 -12.99
N SER A 306 1.38 -13.45 -12.47
CA SER A 306 0.98 -12.43 -11.50
C SER A 306 0.07 -11.35 -12.10
N LYS A 307 -0.04 -11.23 -13.43
CA LYS A 307 -0.95 -10.27 -14.09
C LYS A 307 -2.39 -10.79 -14.13
N ARG A 308 -2.99 -10.99 -12.96
CA ARG A 308 -4.34 -11.55 -12.76
C ARG A 308 -5.46 -10.67 -13.32
N SER A 309 -5.19 -9.40 -13.63
CA SER A 309 -6.19 -8.47 -14.19
C SER A 309 -6.70 -8.90 -15.56
N TYR A 310 -5.91 -9.62 -16.37
CA TYR A 310 -6.39 -10.16 -17.65
C TYR A 310 -7.55 -11.13 -17.46
N ALA A 311 -7.42 -12.08 -16.53
CA ALA A 311 -8.48 -13.02 -16.18
C ALA A 311 -9.76 -12.31 -15.72
N TYR A 312 -9.61 -11.32 -14.84
CA TYR A 312 -10.73 -10.54 -14.31
C TYR A 312 -11.50 -9.81 -15.42
N TYR A 313 -10.80 -9.03 -16.25
CA TYR A 313 -11.47 -8.24 -17.28
C TYR A 313 -11.97 -9.12 -18.43
N SER A 314 -11.28 -10.19 -18.83
CA SER A 314 -11.82 -11.09 -19.85
C SER A 314 -12.98 -11.95 -19.33
N ARG A 315 -13.19 -12.04 -18.01
CA ARG A 315 -14.09 -13.00 -17.35
C ARG A 315 -13.74 -14.46 -17.69
N ARG A 316 -12.44 -14.76 -17.65
CA ARG A 316 -11.90 -16.08 -18.02
C ARG A 316 -10.77 -16.50 -17.09
N ILE A 317 -10.50 -17.78 -17.05
CA ILE A 317 -9.32 -18.31 -16.39
C ILE A 317 -8.13 -18.07 -17.32
N SER A 318 -7.17 -17.25 -16.88
CA SER A 318 -5.92 -17.06 -17.62
C SER A 318 -5.03 -18.29 -17.50
N ARG A 319 -4.54 -18.80 -18.63
CA ARG A 319 -3.62 -19.93 -18.72
C ARG A 319 -2.34 -19.49 -19.41
N THR A 320 -1.25 -19.45 -18.66
CA THR A 320 0.09 -19.30 -19.24
C THR A 320 0.44 -20.57 -20.01
N LEU A 321 0.86 -20.40 -21.26
CA LEU A 321 1.28 -21.50 -22.12
C LEU A 321 2.73 -21.88 -21.81
N PHE A 322 2.91 -23.14 -21.43
CA PHE A 322 4.21 -23.81 -21.29
C PHE A 322 4.37 -24.97 -22.28
N ASP A 323 3.27 -25.36 -22.91
CA ASP A 323 3.19 -26.38 -23.94
C ASP A 323 2.33 -25.82 -25.10
N PRO A 324 2.86 -25.78 -26.34
CA PRO A 324 2.13 -25.29 -27.50
C PRO A 324 0.90 -26.14 -27.86
N ALA A 325 0.91 -27.44 -27.54
CA ALA A 325 -0.18 -28.36 -27.88
C ALA A 325 -1.53 -27.90 -27.31
N ILE A 326 -1.52 -27.30 -26.12
CA ILE A 326 -2.71 -26.74 -25.46
C ILE A 326 -3.41 -25.69 -26.34
N LEU A 327 -2.64 -24.84 -27.02
CA LEU A 327 -3.20 -23.82 -27.90
C LEU A 327 -3.68 -24.46 -29.20
N VAL A 328 -2.90 -25.40 -29.75
CA VAL A 328 -3.26 -26.13 -30.98
C VAL A 328 -4.60 -26.86 -30.81
N GLU A 329 -4.77 -27.64 -29.75
CA GLU A 329 -6.03 -28.33 -29.44
C GLU A 329 -7.21 -27.36 -29.33
N ALA A 330 -6.99 -26.21 -28.68
CA ALA A 330 -8.02 -25.19 -28.53
C ALA A 330 -8.40 -24.55 -29.88
N ILE A 331 -7.44 -24.32 -30.77
CA ILE A 331 -7.70 -23.82 -32.13
C ILE A 331 -8.38 -24.90 -32.97
N GLN A 332 -7.98 -26.17 -32.89
CA GLN A 332 -8.64 -27.28 -33.60
C GLN A 332 -10.12 -27.39 -33.22
N LYS A 333 -10.44 -27.21 -31.93
CA LYS A 333 -11.80 -27.26 -31.43
C LYS A 333 -12.63 -26.03 -31.82
N ASP A 334 -12.05 -24.84 -31.72
CA ASP A 334 -12.78 -23.57 -31.80
C ASP A 334 -12.55 -22.80 -33.11
N GLY A 335 -11.73 -23.32 -34.02
CA GLY A 335 -11.29 -22.71 -35.28
C GLY A 335 -10.24 -21.61 -35.12
N GLN A 336 -10.42 -20.73 -34.12
CA GLN A 336 -9.53 -19.62 -33.82
C GLN A 336 -9.51 -19.33 -32.33
N ARG A 337 -8.40 -18.83 -31.79
CA ARG A 337 -8.29 -18.42 -30.38
C ARG A 337 -7.49 -17.14 -30.21
N TYR A 338 -7.81 -16.35 -29.20
CA TYR A 338 -6.99 -15.20 -28.82
C TYR A 338 -5.84 -15.59 -27.90
N LEU A 339 -4.68 -15.00 -28.16
CA LEU A 339 -3.44 -15.15 -27.42
C LEU A 339 -2.90 -13.77 -27.03
N ILE A 340 -2.53 -13.59 -25.77
CA ILE A 340 -1.84 -12.38 -25.32
C ILE A 340 -0.35 -12.67 -25.22
N VAL A 341 0.47 -11.88 -25.91
CA VAL A 341 1.92 -12.06 -25.99
C VAL A 341 2.63 -10.82 -25.46
N GLN A 342 3.66 -11.01 -24.63
CA GLN A 342 4.56 -9.90 -24.30
C GLN A 342 5.59 -9.72 -25.42
N ASP A 343 5.82 -8.48 -25.85
CA ASP A 343 6.74 -8.10 -26.95
C ASP A 343 8.08 -8.83 -26.98
N LYS A 344 8.76 -8.92 -25.83
CA LYS A 344 10.06 -9.60 -25.68
C LYS A 344 10.03 -11.10 -26.01
N TRP A 345 8.85 -11.69 -26.09
CA TRP A 345 8.62 -13.09 -26.43
C TRP A 345 8.13 -13.30 -27.87
N LEU A 346 7.81 -12.23 -28.61
CA LEU A 346 7.42 -12.34 -30.02
C LEU A 346 8.46 -13.10 -30.86
N PRO A 347 9.79 -12.84 -30.73
CA PRO A 347 10.79 -13.57 -31.53
C PRO A 347 10.85 -15.07 -31.25
N LYS A 348 10.35 -15.51 -30.07
CA LYS A 348 10.36 -16.92 -29.65
C LYS A 348 9.10 -17.67 -30.03
N MET A 349 8.12 -17.01 -30.64
CA MET A 349 6.87 -17.68 -30.99
C MET A 349 7.06 -18.75 -32.06
N GLY A 350 7.88 -18.50 -33.08
CA GLY A 350 8.14 -19.48 -34.14
C GLY A 350 8.80 -20.74 -33.60
N GLU A 351 9.80 -20.59 -32.73
CA GLU A 351 10.46 -21.71 -32.05
C GLU A 351 9.49 -22.50 -31.15
N PHE A 352 8.58 -21.80 -30.45
CA PHE A 352 7.70 -22.43 -29.48
C PHE A 352 6.46 -23.08 -30.10
N PHE A 353 5.83 -22.43 -31.08
CA PHE A 353 4.58 -22.89 -31.69
C PHE A 353 4.77 -23.63 -33.02
N GLY A 354 5.96 -23.55 -33.62
CA GLY A 354 6.22 -24.08 -34.95
C GLY A 354 5.53 -23.28 -36.06
N ASP A 355 5.54 -23.83 -37.27
CA ASP A 355 5.02 -23.18 -38.47
C ASP A 355 3.54 -23.48 -38.77
N ASP A 356 2.88 -24.33 -38.00
CA ASP A 356 1.50 -24.77 -38.29
C ASP A 356 0.43 -23.73 -37.89
N ILE A 357 0.79 -22.80 -37.01
CA ILE A 357 -0.10 -21.76 -36.49
C ILE A 357 0.22 -20.44 -37.20
N GLU A 358 -0.81 -19.80 -37.75
CA GLU A 358 -0.78 -18.41 -38.21
C GLU A 358 -1.20 -17.49 -37.07
N PHE A 359 -0.41 -16.45 -36.82
CA PHE A 359 -0.71 -15.43 -35.81
C PHE A 359 -0.94 -14.08 -36.49
N GLU A 360 -2.16 -13.56 -36.35
CA GLU A 360 -2.55 -12.23 -36.82
C GLU A 360 -2.53 -11.26 -35.64
N THR A 361 -1.81 -10.14 -35.78
CA THR A 361 -1.81 -9.08 -34.76
C THR A 361 -3.13 -8.32 -34.83
N VAL A 362 -3.91 -8.39 -33.75
CA VAL A 362 -5.19 -7.67 -33.65
C VAL A 362 -4.95 -6.25 -33.16
N LYS A 363 -4.17 -6.09 -32.08
CA LYS A 363 -3.84 -4.76 -31.52
C LYS A 363 -2.62 -4.83 -30.60
N GLU A 364 -1.80 -3.80 -30.64
CA GLU A 364 -0.68 -3.60 -29.72
C GLU A 364 -1.03 -2.59 -28.63
N PHE A 365 -0.56 -2.84 -27.41
CA PHE A 365 -0.80 -1.96 -26.27
C PHE A 365 0.50 -1.66 -25.54
N PRO A 366 0.73 -0.40 -25.13
CA PRO A 366 1.84 -0.09 -24.24
C PRO A 366 1.65 -0.81 -22.89
N SER A 367 2.73 -1.36 -22.35
CA SER A 367 2.70 -2.06 -21.07
C SER A 367 3.96 -1.79 -20.24
N TYR A 368 3.73 -1.51 -18.96
CA TYR A 368 4.80 -1.27 -18.00
C TYR A 368 4.46 -1.85 -16.62
N LYS A 369 5.48 -2.17 -15.81
CA LYS A 369 5.29 -2.69 -14.45
C LYS A 369 5.02 -1.55 -13.47
N VAL A 370 3.79 -1.04 -13.50
CA VAL A 370 3.38 0.16 -12.75
C VAL A 370 3.29 -0.03 -11.23
N ALA A 371 3.35 -1.27 -10.74
CA ALA A 371 3.34 -1.56 -9.30
C ALA A 371 4.68 -1.22 -8.60
N THR A 372 5.77 -1.19 -9.36
CA THR A 372 7.10 -0.80 -8.87
C THR A 372 7.78 0.04 -9.97
N PRO A 373 7.26 1.24 -10.25
CA PRO A 373 7.76 2.06 -11.32
C PRO A 373 9.14 2.61 -10.97
N GLU A 374 10.04 2.61 -11.95
CA GLU A 374 11.37 3.22 -11.79
C GLU A 374 11.29 4.74 -12.01
N GLY A 375 12.20 5.50 -11.40
CA GLY A 375 12.20 6.97 -11.50
C GLY A 375 12.18 7.49 -12.96
N LYS A 376 12.85 6.80 -13.88
CA LYS A 376 12.88 7.13 -15.31
C LYS A 376 11.49 7.08 -15.96
N PHE A 377 10.59 6.23 -15.48
CA PHE A 377 9.22 6.14 -16.00
C PHE A 377 8.42 7.44 -15.79
N PHE A 378 8.72 8.14 -14.71
CA PHE A 378 8.07 9.41 -14.40
C PHE A 378 8.61 10.57 -15.23
N LEU A 379 9.67 10.40 -16.00
CA LEU A 379 10.19 11.42 -16.90
C LEU A 379 9.59 11.19 -18.30
N LYS A 380 8.82 12.16 -18.81
CA LYS A 380 8.24 12.10 -20.17
C LYS A 380 9.28 11.75 -21.23
N ALA A 381 10.45 12.38 -21.15
CA ALA A 381 11.55 12.19 -22.11
C ALA A 381 12.10 10.76 -22.16
N TRP A 382 11.92 9.97 -21.11
CA TRP A 382 12.43 8.60 -21.01
C TRP A 382 11.34 7.53 -21.07
N ARG A 383 10.09 7.89 -20.79
CA ARG A 383 8.99 6.94 -20.62
C ARG A 383 8.82 6.03 -21.83
N ASP A 384 8.72 6.59 -23.02
CA ASP A 384 8.45 5.81 -24.24
C ASP A 384 9.61 4.86 -24.61
N ARG A 385 10.82 5.12 -24.08
CA ARG A 385 12.00 4.27 -24.31
C ARG A 385 12.04 3.03 -23.42
N ILE A 386 11.33 3.03 -22.29
CA ILE A 386 11.36 1.94 -21.31
C ILE A 386 10.04 1.17 -21.22
N VAL A 387 9.00 1.68 -21.87
CA VAL A 387 7.71 1.02 -21.98
C VAL A 387 7.82 -0.10 -23.00
N GLY A 388 7.48 -1.32 -22.59
CA GLY A 388 7.32 -2.44 -23.50
C GLY A 388 5.92 -2.46 -24.10
N LYS A 389 5.63 -3.51 -24.86
CA LYS A 389 4.30 -3.74 -25.43
C LYS A 389 3.75 -5.10 -25.03
N VAL A 390 2.43 -5.18 -25.00
CA VAL A 390 1.69 -6.44 -24.99
C VAL A 390 0.83 -6.46 -26.24
N VAL A 391 0.88 -7.57 -26.96
CA VAL A 391 0.18 -7.76 -28.23
C VAL A 391 -0.97 -8.73 -28.01
N LEU A 392 -2.16 -8.34 -28.46
CA LEU A 392 -3.28 -9.25 -28.63
C LEU A 392 -3.19 -9.84 -30.03
N MET A 393 -3.05 -11.16 -30.10
CA MET A 393 -2.94 -11.90 -31.35
C MET A 393 -4.11 -12.85 -31.49
N LYS A 394 -4.49 -13.10 -32.73
CA LYS A 394 -5.45 -14.11 -33.13
C LYS A 394 -4.69 -15.27 -33.76
N ALA A 395 -4.89 -16.46 -33.22
CA ALA A 395 -4.21 -17.68 -33.66
C ALA A 395 -5.17 -18.59 -34.41
N THR A 396 -4.77 -19.04 -35.60
CA THR A 396 -5.51 -19.96 -36.48
C THR A 396 -4.58 -21.01 -37.06
N LEU A 397 -5.09 -22.17 -37.47
CA LEU A 397 -4.28 -23.15 -38.19
C LEU A 397 -4.15 -22.75 -39.66
N LYS A 398 -2.94 -22.83 -40.24
CA LYS A 398 -2.72 -22.49 -41.67
C LYS A 398 -3.61 -23.28 -42.63
N ASN A 399 -3.98 -24.51 -42.27
CA ASN A 399 -4.78 -25.40 -43.13
C ASN A 399 -6.29 -25.14 -43.09
N SER A 400 -6.82 -24.26 -42.22
CA SER A 400 -8.26 -24.03 -42.12
C SER A 400 -8.84 -23.01 -43.11
N ARG A 401 -8.00 -22.27 -43.85
CA ARG A 401 -8.44 -21.29 -44.89
C ARG A 401 -8.68 -21.91 -46.27
N LYS A 402 -8.45 -23.21 -46.47
CA LYS A 402 -8.62 -23.92 -47.75
C LYS A 402 -9.98 -24.59 -47.95
N ARG A 403 -11.01 -24.21 -47.19
CA ARG A 403 -12.39 -24.69 -47.40
C ARG A 403 -13.38 -23.56 -47.44
#